data_AF-A0A257X4J7-F1
#
_entry.id   AF-A0A257X4J7-F1
#
_cell.length_a   1.000
_cell.length_b   1.000
_cell.length_c   1.000
_cell.angle_alpha   90.00
_cell.angle_beta   90.00
_cell.angle_gamma   90.00
#
_symmetry.space_group_name_H-M   'P 1'
#
loop_
_entity.id
_entity.type
_entity.pdbx_description
1 polymer ?
#
loop_
_entity_poly.entity_id
_entity_poly.type
_entity_poly.pdbx_seq_one_letter_code
_entity_poly.pdbx_strand_id
1 'polypeptide(L)' 'QLRVHMASIGRPISGDSRYGGALMLGGAAVPRLMLHAAQLVFPHPEGGERRIAASIPADMATMLEKLGLPLPEQRA' A
#
# COMPACT_ATOMS: atom_id res chain seq x y z
N GLN A 1 -0.41 -3.05 12.80
CA GLN A 1 -1.82 -2.75 13.09
C GLN A 1 -2.73 -2.96 11.87
N LEU A 2 -2.53 -2.23 10.76
CA LEU A 2 -3.42 -2.34 9.59
C LEU A 2 -3.60 -3.78 9.06
N ARG A 3 -2.50 -4.53 8.91
CA ARG A 3 -2.50 -5.93 8.45
C ARG A 3 -3.47 -6.84 9.22
N VAL A 4 -3.39 -6.82 10.56
CA VAL A 4 -4.25 -7.64 11.42
C VAL A 4 -5.70 -7.15 11.42
N HIS A 5 -5.94 -5.82 11.35
CA HIS A 5 -7.29 -5.28 11.27
C HIS A 5 -7.99 -5.61 9.95
N MET A 6 -7.26 -5.55 8.84
CA MET A 6 -7.77 -5.97 7.53
C MET A 6 -8.09 -7.46 7.50
N ALA A 7 -7.24 -8.28 8.12
CA ALA A 7 -7.52 -9.70 8.28
C ALA A 7 -8.74 -9.97 9.19
N SER A 8 -8.91 -9.24 10.30
CA SER A 8 -10.03 -9.45 11.22
C SER A 8 -11.40 -9.13 10.62
N ILE A 9 -11.46 -8.29 9.59
CA ILE A 9 -12.69 -8.01 8.83
C ILE A 9 -12.85 -8.90 7.58
N GLY A 10 -12.04 -9.96 7.44
CA GLY A 10 -12.09 -10.88 6.32
C GLY A 10 -11.52 -10.34 5.00
N ARG A 11 -10.71 -9.28 5.04
CA ARG A 11 -10.13 -8.62 3.86
C ARG A 11 -8.62 -8.44 4.01
N PRO A 12 -7.82 -9.51 4.19
CA PRO A 12 -6.39 -9.39 4.39
C PRO A 12 -5.69 -8.73 3.19
N ILE A 13 -4.61 -7.99 3.47
CA ILE A 13 -3.85 -7.28 2.44
C ILE A 13 -3.11 -8.28 1.54
N SER A 14 -3.15 -8.09 0.23
CA SER A 14 -2.47 -8.97 -0.73
C SER A 14 -0.96 -9.02 -0.49
N GLY A 15 -0.37 -10.20 -0.67
CA GLY A 15 1.04 -10.46 -0.36
C GLY A 15 1.36 -10.58 1.14
N ASP A 16 0.35 -10.56 2.02
CA ASP A 16 0.55 -10.79 3.46
C ASP A 16 0.60 -12.29 3.80
N SER A 17 1.80 -12.87 3.77
CA SER A 17 2.01 -14.28 4.12
C SER A 17 1.67 -14.64 5.57
N ARG A 18 1.61 -13.65 6.48
CA ARG A 18 1.34 -13.89 7.92
C ARG A 18 -0.15 -13.92 8.24
N TYR A 19 -0.93 -13.08 7.56
CA TYR A 19 -2.36 -12.92 7.85
C TYR A 19 -3.28 -13.39 6.72
N GLY A 20 -2.77 -14.25 5.82
CA GLY A 20 -3.59 -14.90 4.79
C GLY A 20 -3.93 -14.02 3.59
N GLY A 21 -3.08 -13.04 3.29
CA GLY A 21 -3.19 -12.21 2.11
C GLY A 21 -3.05 -13.00 0.81
N ALA A 22 -3.86 -12.67 -0.20
CA ALA A 22 -3.77 -13.31 -1.50
C ALA A 22 -2.37 -13.15 -2.10
N LEU A 23 -1.73 -14.26 -2.44
CA LEU A 23 -0.43 -14.29 -3.12
C LEU A 23 -0.57 -14.27 -4.66
N MET A 24 -1.80 -14.40 -5.15
CA MET A 24 -2.16 -14.28 -6.56
C MET A 24 -3.37 -13.36 -6.68
N LEU A 25 -3.34 -12.43 -7.64
CA LEU A 25 -4.45 -11.53 -7.97
C LEU A 25 -4.56 -11.41 -9.49
N GLY A 26 -5.76 -11.59 -10.05
CA GLY A 26 -5.99 -11.42 -11.49
C GLY A 26 -5.08 -12.29 -12.37
N GLY A 27 -4.68 -13.47 -11.90
CA GLY A 27 -3.74 -14.35 -12.61
C GLY A 27 -2.26 -13.99 -12.47
N ALA A 28 -1.91 -12.94 -11.72
CA ALA A 28 -0.54 -12.52 -11.48
C ALA A 28 -0.09 -12.81 -10.03
N ALA A 29 1.17 -13.22 -9.88
CA ALA A 29 1.79 -13.37 -8.56
C ALA A 29 2.02 -12.01 -7.90
N VAL A 30 1.68 -11.92 -6.62
CA VAL A 30 1.87 -10.73 -5.79
C VAL A 30 3.27 -10.80 -5.17
N PRO A 31 4.20 -9.89 -5.54
CA PRO A 31 5.62 -10.06 -5.23
C PRO A 31 5.98 -9.83 -3.76
N ARG A 32 5.19 -9.02 -3.06
CA ARG A 32 5.35 -8.71 -1.62
C ARG A 32 4.04 -8.17 -1.06
N LEU A 33 4.06 -7.83 0.23
CA LEU A 33 2.96 -7.11 0.88
C LEU A 33 2.60 -5.83 0.11
N MET A 34 1.36 -5.76 -0.38
CA MET A 34 0.78 -4.60 -1.07
C MET A 34 0.32 -3.53 -0.07
N LEU A 35 1.26 -3.09 0.78
CA LEU A 35 1.08 -1.98 1.71
C LEU A 35 2.20 -0.94 1.50
N HIS A 36 1.83 0.33 1.38
CA HIS A 36 2.72 1.44 1.10
C HIS A 36 2.36 2.65 1.97
N ALA A 37 3.35 3.26 2.61
CA ALA A 37 3.19 4.50 3.35
C ALA A 37 3.35 5.69 2.37
N ALA A 38 2.25 6.08 1.73
CA ALA A 38 2.27 7.08 0.65
C ALA A 38 2.62 8.49 1.11
N GLN A 39 2.27 8.87 2.34
CA GLN A 39 2.49 10.20 2.88
C GLN A 39 2.69 10.13 4.40
N LEU A 40 3.51 11.05 4.92
CA LEU A 40 3.64 11.31 6.34
C LEU A 40 3.55 12.82 6.60
N VAL A 41 2.78 13.22 7.60
CA VAL A 41 2.65 14.61 8.07
C VAL A 41 2.97 14.62 9.55
N PHE A 42 3.81 15.56 9.98
CA PHE A 42 4.24 15.67 11.36
C PHE A 42 4.63 17.11 11.70
N PRO A 43 4.55 17.53 12.98
CA PRO A 43 4.99 18.86 13.39
C PRO A 43 6.50 19.02 13.18
N HIS A 44 6.91 20.18 12.67
CA HIS A 44 8.32 20.50 12.49
C HIS A 44 8.92 21.07 13.79
N PRO A 45 10.15 20.68 14.19
CA PRO A 45 10.77 21.17 15.43
C PRO A 45 10.92 22.70 15.52
N GLU A 46 11.05 23.36 14.37
CA GLU A 46 11.18 24.83 14.27
C GLU A 46 9.82 25.55 14.16
N GLY A 47 8.71 24.80 14.26
CA GLY A 47 7.34 25.29 14.09
C GLY A 47 6.72 24.92 12.74
N GLY A 48 5.38 24.86 12.69
CA GLY A 48 4.61 24.46 11.50
C GLY A 48 4.50 22.94 11.32
N GLU A 49 4.00 22.53 10.16
CA GLU A 49 3.88 21.12 9.77
C GLU A 49 4.81 20.79 8.60
N ARG A 50 5.40 19.59 8.65
CA ARG A 50 6.16 19.03 7.54
C ARG A 50 5.38 17.88 6.93
N ARG A 51 5.23 17.92 5.61
CA ARG A 51 4.66 16.84 4.80
C ARG A 51 5.74 16.24 3.91
N ILE A 52 5.80 14.91 3.89
CA ILE A 52 6.62 14.15 2.95
C ILE A 52 5.75 13.13 2.24
N ALA A 53 5.95 12.97 0.93
CA ALA A 53 5.23 12.01 0.10
C ALA A 53 6.23 11.04 -0.54
N ALA A 54 5.82 9.79 -0.70
CA ALA A 54 6.59 8.74 -1.35
C ALA A 54 5.87 8.30 -2.63
N SER A 55 6.58 8.30 -3.76
CA SER A 55 6.04 7.82 -5.03
C SER A 55 5.59 6.37 -4.93
N ILE A 56 4.63 5.99 -5.78
CA ILE A 56 4.15 4.59 -5.84
C ILE A 56 5.34 3.70 -6.24
N PRO A 57 5.62 2.64 -5.47
CA PRO A 57 6.65 1.67 -5.84
C PRO A 57 6.36 1.00 -7.19
N ALA A 58 7.40 0.76 -7.98
CA ALA A 58 7.26 0.22 -9.34
C ALA A 58 6.52 -1.14 -9.39
N ASP A 59 6.70 -1.98 -8.37
CA ASP A 59 6.02 -3.26 -8.25
C ASP A 59 4.51 -3.13 -8.02
N MET A 60 4.07 -2.16 -7.20
CA MET A 60 2.66 -1.81 -7.04
C MET A 60 2.06 -1.24 -8.32
N ALA A 61 2.79 -0.35 -9.00
CA ALA A 61 2.33 0.19 -10.28
C ALA A 61 2.10 -0.92 -11.31
N THR A 62 3.04 -1.87 -11.41
CA THR A 62 2.94 -3.04 -12.28
C THR A 62 1.74 -3.94 -11.89
N MET A 63 1.49 -4.12 -10.59
CA MET A 63 0.34 -4.90 -10.13
C MET A 63 -0.99 -4.21 -10.44
N LEU A 64 -1.09 -2.89 -10.28
CA LEU A 64 -2.29 -2.13 -10.63
C LEU A 64 -2.59 -2.23 -12.13
N GLU A 65 -1.56 -2.09 -12.97
CA GLU A 65 -1.67 -2.25 -14.42
C GLU A 65 -2.20 -3.64 -14.80
N LYS A 66 -1.61 -4.71 -14.25
CA LYS A 66 -2.07 -6.09 -14.50
C LYS A 66 -3.52 -6.35 -14.08
N LEU A 67 -4.00 -5.61 -13.09
CA LEU A 67 -5.37 -5.70 -12.60
C LEU A 67 -6.34 -4.76 -13.35
N GLY A 68 -5.84 -3.96 -14.30
CA GLY A 68 -6.64 -2.94 -14.99
C GLY A 68 -7.12 -1.82 -14.06
N LEU A 69 -6.38 -1.56 -12.98
CA LEU A 69 -6.71 -0.54 -11.99
C LEU A 69 -5.93 0.76 -12.25
N PRO A 70 -6.55 1.93 -12.02
CA PRO A 70 -5.86 3.21 -12.18
C PRO A 70 -4.80 3.41 -11.08
N LEU A 71 -3.77 4.18 -11.40
CA LEU A 71 -2.83 4.66 -10.38
C LEU A 71 -3.56 5.64 -9.43
N PRO A 72 -3.45 5.47 -8.10
CA PRO A 72 -4.06 6.38 -7.15
C PRO A 72 -3.45 7.79 -7.23
N GLU A 73 -4.29 8.80 -7.04
CA GLU A 73 -3.84 10.20 -6.93
C GLU A 73 -2.86 10.34 -5.76
N GLN A 74 -1.65 10.81 -6.04
CA GLN A 74 -0.68 11.16 -5.01
C GLN A 74 -0.83 12.65 -4.70
N ARG A 75 -1.42 12.97 -3.54
CA ARG A 75 -1.53 14.34 -3.05
C ARG A 75 -0.21 14.72 -2.37
N ALA A 76 0.42 15.79 -2.85
CA ALA A 76 1.66 16.33 -2.29
C ALA A 76 1.39 17.28 -1.11
#